data_AF-A0A2N3LN58-F1
#
_entry.id   AF-A0A2N3LN58-F1
#
_cell.length_a   1.000
_cell.length_b   1.000
_cell.length_c   1.000
_cell.angle_alpha   90.00
_cell.angle_beta   90.00
_cell.angle_gamma   90.00
#
_symmetry.space_group_name_H-M   'P 1'
#
loop_
_entity.id
_entity.type
_entity.pdbx_description
1 polymer ?
#
loop_
_entity_poly.entity_id
_entity_poly.type
_entity_poly.pdbx_seq_one_letter_code
_entity_poly.pdbx_strand_id
1 'polypeptide(L)'
;MAVNLAAKYESKVDERFKLKSLTEVAVNHDYNWAGVDTINVYSIPTVGMNDYVKSGTNRYGTAAELDNSLQTMKLTRDRSFTFTIDRGNYQDTQMVMQAGKALARQIDEVIVPEIDKYRIATISAAAAANGNVEIGDVDKTNAYEAVLNGSEVLDENKAPQGGRLLYVTPGFYNLIKLDPSFIKSTEIAQKMLVNGQVGELDGMKVIKVPSSYFPANTPFIICHPIATVAANKLEDYKTHDNPPGINGWLVEGRKRYDAFVLNNKADALFVHQTTTTP
;
A
#
# COMPACT_ATOMS: atom_id res chain seq x y z
N MET A 1 11.90 -30.68 -9.57
CA MET A 1 12.47 -30.05 -8.35
C MET A 1 13.82 -30.66 -8.11
N ALA A 2 14.89 -29.87 -8.13
CA ALA A 2 16.21 -30.34 -7.73
C ALA A 2 16.34 -30.13 -6.21
N VAL A 3 16.13 -31.19 -5.42
CA VAL A 3 16.53 -31.20 -4.01
C VAL A 3 18.01 -31.58 -4.04
N ASN A 4 18.89 -30.59 -3.86
CA ASN A 4 20.33 -30.87 -3.74
C ASN A 4 20.55 -31.67 -2.45
N LEU A 5 20.92 -32.94 -2.61
CA LEU A 5 21.20 -33.86 -1.52
C LEU A 5 22.71 -33.89 -1.24
N ALA A 6 23.04 -33.73 0.03
CA ALA A 6 24.31 -34.06 0.69
C ALA A 6 25.59 -33.32 0.21
N ALA A 7 25.77 -32.09 0.67
CA ALA A 7 27.10 -31.55 0.98
C ALA A 7 26.96 -30.74 2.27
N LYS A 8 27.50 -31.27 3.39
CA LYS A 8 27.62 -30.67 4.74
C LYS A 8 27.14 -29.20 4.80
N TYR A 9 25.83 -29.01 4.90
CA TYR A 9 25.23 -27.67 4.88
C TYR A 9 25.62 -26.95 6.17
N GLU A 10 26.35 -25.84 6.04
CA GLU A 10 26.55 -24.90 7.12
C GLU A 10 25.16 -24.46 7.63
N SER A 11 24.98 -24.32 8.94
CA SER A 11 23.68 -24.02 9.57
C SER A 11 23.06 -22.67 9.18
N LYS A 12 23.69 -21.95 8.26
CA LYS A 12 23.25 -20.68 7.68
C LYS A 12 22.54 -20.97 6.36
N VAL A 13 21.21 -20.86 6.39
CA VAL A 13 20.41 -20.75 5.17
C VAL A 13 20.62 -19.36 4.60
N ASP A 14 20.87 -19.27 3.29
CA ASP A 14 20.81 -18.00 2.57
C ASP A 14 19.33 -17.57 2.46
N GLU A 15 18.89 -16.68 3.35
CA GLU A 15 17.52 -16.17 3.37
C GLU A 15 17.36 -15.02 2.37
N ARG A 16 16.25 -15.01 1.62
CA ARG A 16 15.98 -13.91 0.69
C ARG A 16 15.73 -12.62 1.48
N PHE A 17 15.99 -11.48 0.85
CA PHE A 17 15.74 -10.17 1.48
C PHE A 17 14.26 -10.04 1.88
N LYS A 18 14.01 -9.75 3.16
CA LYS A 18 12.68 -9.50 3.72
C LYS A 18 12.48 -8.02 4.03
N LEU A 19 11.37 -7.47 3.55
CA LEU A 19 10.90 -6.14 3.89
C LEU A 19 9.68 -6.31 4.80
N LYS A 20 9.66 -5.61 5.93
CA LYS A 20 8.42 -5.49 6.73
C LYS A 20 7.37 -4.75 5.90
N SER A 21 6.08 -4.97 6.17
CA SER A 21 4.98 -4.32 5.44
C SER A 21 5.20 -2.81 5.34
N LEU A 22 5.27 -2.30 4.11
CA LEU A 22 5.54 -0.90 3.80
C LEU A 22 4.24 -0.10 3.61
N THR A 23 3.12 -0.79 3.41
CA THR A 23 1.81 -0.17 3.11
C THR A 23 0.91 0.02 4.33
N GLU A 24 1.26 -0.55 5.49
CA GLU A 24 0.39 -0.46 6.68
C GLU A 24 0.22 0.98 7.18
N VAL A 25 1.19 1.85 6.95
CA VAL A 25 1.09 3.28 7.31
C VAL A 25 0.13 4.03 6.39
N ALA A 26 -0.15 3.51 5.19
CA ALA A 26 -0.97 4.16 4.16
C ALA A 26 -2.42 3.71 4.14
N VAL A 27 -2.83 2.86 5.08
CA VAL A 27 -4.20 2.35 5.15
C VAL A 27 -4.78 2.62 6.53
N ASN A 28 -6.08 2.88 6.59
CA ASN A 28 -6.83 2.93 7.83
C ASN A 28 -7.74 1.71 8.00
N HIS A 29 -8.26 1.54 9.21
CA HIS A 29 -9.17 0.44 9.57
C HIS A 29 -10.53 0.97 10.05
N ASP A 30 -10.88 2.19 9.62
CA ASP A 30 -12.10 2.89 10.03
C ASP A 30 -13.31 2.38 9.25
N TYR A 31 -13.78 1.18 9.58
CA TYR A 31 -14.92 0.58 8.94
C TYR A 31 -15.75 -0.26 9.91
N ASN A 32 -17.05 -0.40 9.59
CA ASN A 32 -17.93 -1.30 10.29
C ASN A 32 -18.34 -2.47 9.38
N TRP A 33 -18.31 -3.67 9.94
CA TRP A 33 -18.74 -4.87 9.26
C TRP A 33 -20.25 -4.87 9.09
N ALA A 34 -20.71 -4.99 7.85
CA ALA A 34 -22.10 -5.16 7.52
C ALA A 34 -22.36 -6.60 7.09
N GLY A 35 -22.75 -7.44 8.05
CA GLY A 35 -22.96 -8.86 7.82
C GLY A 35 -21.65 -9.62 7.72
N VAL A 36 -21.59 -10.61 6.82
CA VAL A 36 -20.49 -11.56 6.78
C VAL A 36 -19.33 -11.00 5.94
N ASP A 37 -19.48 -10.78 4.64
CA ASP A 37 -18.35 -10.47 3.75
C ASP A 37 -18.34 -9.04 3.22
N THR A 38 -19.05 -8.13 3.89
CA THR A 38 -19.28 -6.78 3.39
C THR A 38 -18.96 -5.74 4.44
N ILE A 39 -18.37 -4.65 3.99
CA ILE A 39 -18.04 -3.47 4.77
C ILE A 39 -18.87 -2.32 4.24
N ASN A 40 -19.53 -1.61 5.15
CA ASN A 40 -20.29 -0.41 4.80
C ASN A 40 -19.58 0.81 5.37
N VAL A 41 -19.34 1.79 4.51
CA VAL A 41 -18.90 3.12 4.93
C VAL A 41 -19.98 4.12 4.57
N TYR A 42 -20.44 4.84 5.59
CA TYR A 42 -21.46 5.87 5.44
C TYR A 42 -20.79 7.18 5.04
N SER A 43 -21.32 7.81 4.01
CA SER A 43 -21.01 9.19 3.66
C SER A 43 -22.26 10.05 3.79
N ILE A 44 -22.13 11.12 4.57
CA ILE A 44 -23.15 12.15 4.71
C ILE A 44 -22.70 13.32 3.82
N PRO A 45 -23.40 13.62 2.72
CA PRO A 45 -23.07 14.76 1.88
C PRO A 45 -23.31 16.08 2.64
N THR A 46 -22.85 17.21 2.11
CA THR A 46 -23.17 18.54 2.64
C THR A 46 -24.09 19.27 1.69
N VAL A 47 -24.93 20.16 2.22
CA VAL A 47 -25.79 21.04 1.43
C VAL A 47 -25.09 22.37 1.17
N GLY A 48 -25.30 22.94 -0.02
CA GLY A 48 -24.73 24.24 -0.40
C GLY A 48 -25.25 25.38 0.48
N MET A 49 -24.41 26.38 0.73
CA MET A 49 -24.80 27.56 1.50
C MET A 49 -25.64 28.50 0.64
N ASN A 50 -26.80 28.92 1.15
CA ASN A 50 -27.66 29.91 0.50
C ASN A 50 -27.53 31.28 1.18
N ASP A 51 -27.75 32.35 0.42
CA ASP A 51 -27.78 33.71 0.96
C ASP A 51 -28.97 33.90 1.91
N TYR A 52 -28.69 34.41 3.10
CA TYR A 52 -29.71 34.65 4.12
C TYR A 52 -30.56 35.87 3.79
N VAL A 53 -31.88 35.69 3.72
CA VAL A 53 -32.83 36.77 3.45
C VAL A 53 -33.37 37.34 4.77
N LYS A 54 -33.18 38.64 5.00
CA LYS A 54 -33.54 39.32 6.27
C LYS A 54 -35.05 39.51 6.48
N SER A 55 -35.89 39.21 5.48
CA SER A 55 -37.35 39.32 5.52
C SER A 55 -38.02 38.09 4.89
N GLY A 56 -39.25 37.79 5.32
CA GLY A 56 -39.99 36.58 4.90
C GLY A 56 -39.90 35.41 5.90
N THR A 57 -40.60 34.32 5.57
CA THR A 57 -40.76 33.12 6.43
C THR A 57 -39.63 32.10 6.25
N ASN A 58 -39.10 31.94 5.04
CA ASN A 58 -37.99 31.02 4.73
C ASN A 58 -36.66 31.77 4.57
N ARG A 59 -36.17 32.33 5.69
CA ARG A 59 -34.99 33.22 5.70
C ARG A 59 -33.67 32.51 5.36
N TYR A 60 -33.62 31.19 5.52
CA TYR A 60 -32.45 30.34 5.27
C TYR A 60 -32.56 29.56 3.94
N GLY A 61 -33.59 29.79 3.13
CA GLY A 61 -33.87 29.03 1.90
C GLY A 61 -34.80 27.82 2.12
N THR A 62 -34.90 26.95 1.11
CA THR A 62 -35.66 25.70 1.17
C THR A 62 -34.83 24.63 1.88
N ALA A 63 -35.35 24.05 2.96
CA ALA A 63 -34.69 22.94 3.64
C ALA A 63 -34.60 21.72 2.71
N ALA A 64 -33.38 21.26 2.45
CA ALA A 64 -33.14 20.00 1.75
C ALA A 64 -32.87 18.91 2.79
N GLU A 65 -33.45 17.73 2.58
CA GLU A 65 -33.12 16.54 3.36
C GLU A 65 -31.70 16.07 3.00
N LEU A 66 -30.95 15.66 4.02
CA LEU A 66 -29.61 15.10 3.86
C LEU A 66 -29.74 13.61 3.56
N ASP A 67 -29.65 13.25 2.28
CA ASP A 67 -29.61 11.84 1.87
C ASP A 67 -28.26 11.21 2.22
N ASN A 68 -28.28 10.13 3.01
CA ASN A 68 -27.08 9.36 3.32
C ASN A 68 -26.76 8.41 2.18
N SER A 69 -25.54 8.48 1.64
CA SER A 69 -25.05 7.51 0.66
C SER A 69 -24.24 6.41 1.36
N LEU A 70 -24.49 5.16 0.96
CA LEU A 70 -23.84 3.98 1.54
C LEU A 70 -22.93 3.35 0.50
N GLN A 71 -21.62 3.35 0.75
CA GLN A 71 -20.66 2.62 -0.08
C GLN A 71 -20.52 1.20 0.47
N THR A 72 -21.07 0.23 -0.28
CA THR A 72 -21.01 -1.20 0.05
C THR A 72 -19.78 -1.83 -0.62
N MET A 73 -18.86 -2.38 0.17
CA MET A 73 -17.62 -2.97 -0.34
C MET A 73 -17.54 -4.43 0.09
N LYS A 74 -17.45 -5.35 -0.87
CA LYS A 74 -17.43 -6.80 -0.62
C LYS A 74 -16.00 -7.34 -0.70
N LEU A 75 -15.59 -8.14 0.27
CA LEU A 75 -14.28 -8.81 0.20
C LEU A 75 -14.26 -9.83 -0.93
N THR A 76 -13.29 -9.68 -1.83
CA THR A 76 -13.10 -10.54 -3.00
C THR A 76 -11.87 -11.43 -2.91
N ARG A 77 -10.85 -11.05 -2.13
CA ARG A 77 -9.61 -11.83 -2.04
C ARG A 77 -9.64 -12.83 -0.90
N ASP A 78 -9.60 -14.10 -1.30
CA ASP A 78 -9.42 -15.26 -0.43
C ASP A 78 -8.23 -16.05 -0.97
N ARG A 79 -7.09 -15.99 -0.26
CA ARG A 79 -5.83 -16.59 -0.70
C ARG A 79 -5.40 -17.65 0.28
N SER A 80 -4.86 -18.75 -0.23
CA SER A 80 -4.35 -19.85 0.58
C SER A 80 -3.03 -20.36 0.05
N PHE A 81 -2.22 -20.92 0.93
CA PHE A 81 -1.02 -21.67 0.57
C PHE A 81 -0.97 -22.98 1.34
N THR A 82 -0.31 -23.96 0.76
CA THR A 82 -0.06 -25.26 1.39
C THR A 82 1.31 -25.76 0.95
N PHE A 83 2.11 -26.27 1.88
CA PHE A 83 3.36 -26.94 1.57
C PHE A 83 3.65 -28.07 2.56
N THR A 84 4.36 -29.09 2.08
CA THR A 84 4.72 -30.28 2.86
C THR A 84 6.22 -30.33 3.09
N ILE A 85 6.63 -30.74 4.29
CA ILE A 85 8.01 -31.04 4.64
C ILE A 85 8.08 -32.51 5.00
N ASP A 86 8.72 -33.31 4.14
CA ASP A 86 8.94 -34.73 4.41
C ASP A 86 9.94 -34.93 5.56
N ARG A 87 9.70 -35.95 6.39
CA ARG A 87 10.50 -36.23 7.58
C ARG A 87 11.92 -36.70 7.26
N GLY A 88 12.13 -37.40 6.14
CA GLY A 88 13.46 -37.77 5.65
C GLY A 88 14.28 -36.53 5.28
N ASN A 89 13.68 -35.63 4.51
CA ASN A 89 14.31 -34.35 4.14
C ASN A 89 14.62 -33.48 5.38
N TYR A 90 13.78 -33.52 6.40
CA TYR A 90 14.02 -32.79 7.65
C TYR A 90 15.22 -33.33 8.45
N GLN A 91 15.39 -34.65 8.49
CA GLN A 91 16.54 -35.29 9.13
C GLN A 91 17.83 -35.07 8.35
N ASP A 92 17.77 -35.18 7.01
CA ASP A 92 18.91 -34.97 6.11
C ASP A 92 19.38 -33.51 6.07
N THR A 93 18.51 -32.56 6.44
CA THR A 93 18.81 -31.12 6.53
C THR A 93 19.14 -30.63 7.94
N GLN A 94 19.41 -31.52 8.91
CA GLN A 94 19.79 -31.16 10.29
C GLN A 94 18.83 -30.17 10.97
N MET A 95 17.51 -30.38 10.87
CA MET A 95 16.50 -29.51 11.52
C MET A 95 16.46 -28.07 11.00
N VAL A 96 17.10 -27.76 9.86
CA VAL A 96 17.10 -26.41 9.27
C VAL A 96 15.72 -26.06 8.69
N MET A 97 14.97 -27.06 8.21
CA MET A 97 13.61 -26.93 7.69
C MET A 97 12.54 -26.97 8.80
N GLN A 98 12.70 -26.20 9.88
CA GLN A 98 11.65 -26.08 10.89
C GLN A 98 10.37 -25.51 10.27
N ALA A 99 9.25 -26.23 10.42
CA ALA A 99 7.95 -25.85 9.88
C ALA A 99 7.54 -24.41 10.27
N GLY A 100 7.81 -24.00 11.52
CA GLY A 100 7.54 -22.62 11.98
C GLY A 100 8.42 -21.56 11.30
N LYS A 101 9.69 -21.85 11.01
CA LYS A 101 10.57 -20.93 10.28
C LYS A 101 10.20 -20.87 8.79
N ALA A 102 9.80 -21.99 8.20
CA ALA A 102 9.28 -22.03 6.84
C ALA A 102 7.97 -21.22 6.71
N LEU A 103 7.07 -21.32 7.70
CA LEU A 103 5.86 -20.50 7.77
C LEU A 103 6.20 -19.01 7.87
N ALA A 104 7.13 -18.63 8.75
CA ALA A 104 7.57 -17.23 8.86
C ALA A 104 8.15 -16.70 7.54
N ARG A 105 8.95 -17.51 6.83
CA ARG A 105 9.45 -17.15 5.48
C ARG A 105 8.33 -16.98 4.48
N GLN A 106 7.33 -17.87 4.47
CA GLN A 106 6.18 -17.74 3.59
C GLN A 106 5.40 -16.43 3.85
N ILE A 107 5.25 -16.06 5.12
CA ILE A 107 4.59 -14.80 5.51
C ILE A 107 5.42 -13.60 5.01
N ASP A 108 6.71 -13.57 5.32
CA ASP A 108 7.59 -12.42 5.03
C ASP A 108 7.90 -12.28 3.52
N GLU A 109 8.05 -13.38 2.79
CA GLU A 109 8.54 -13.36 1.40
C GLU A 109 7.43 -13.41 0.34
N VAL A 110 6.23 -13.89 0.70
CA VAL A 110 5.14 -14.08 -0.27
C VAL A 110 3.91 -13.31 0.14
N ILE A 111 3.42 -13.52 1.37
CA ILE A 111 2.13 -12.95 1.81
C ILE A 111 2.22 -11.43 1.95
N VAL A 112 3.23 -10.92 2.67
CA VAL A 112 3.41 -9.48 2.87
C VAL A 112 3.60 -8.75 1.52
N PRO A 113 4.48 -9.20 0.61
CA PRO A 113 4.64 -8.59 -0.70
C PRO A 113 3.39 -8.64 -1.58
N GLU A 114 2.60 -9.73 -1.52
CA GLU A 114 1.35 -9.84 -2.29
C GLU A 114 0.30 -8.82 -1.81
N ILE A 115 0.18 -8.64 -0.50
CA ILE A 115 -0.74 -7.65 0.09
C ILE A 115 -0.30 -6.23 -0.26
N ASP A 116 0.99 -5.92 -0.10
CA ASP A 116 1.53 -4.59 -0.40
C ASP A 116 1.33 -4.23 -1.90
N LYS A 117 1.61 -5.18 -2.81
CA LYS A 117 1.32 -5.03 -4.26
C LYS A 117 -0.14 -4.73 -4.53
N TYR A 118 -1.03 -5.49 -3.89
CA TYR A 118 -2.47 -5.34 -4.09
C TYR A 118 -2.96 -3.97 -3.61
N ARG A 119 -2.51 -3.52 -2.44
CA ARG A 119 -2.84 -2.19 -1.89
C ARG A 119 -2.36 -1.07 -2.80
N ILE A 120 -1.10 -1.11 -3.23
CA ILE A 120 -0.52 -0.10 -4.14
C ILE A 120 -1.26 -0.08 -5.49
N ALA A 121 -1.57 -1.25 -6.05
CA ALA A 121 -2.32 -1.34 -7.30
C ALA A 121 -3.75 -0.77 -7.15
N THR A 122 -4.41 -1.03 -6.02
CA THR A 122 -5.76 -0.51 -5.74
C THR A 122 -5.75 1.01 -5.59
N ILE A 123 -4.78 1.55 -4.84
CA ILE A 123 -4.57 2.99 -4.70
C ILE A 123 -4.32 3.63 -6.07
N SER A 124 -3.45 3.00 -6.87
CA SER A 124 -3.10 3.52 -8.19
C SER A 124 -4.29 3.55 -9.14
N ALA A 125 -5.07 2.46 -9.16
CA ALA A 125 -6.27 2.37 -9.98
C ALA A 125 -7.36 3.37 -9.55
N ALA A 126 -7.53 3.60 -8.25
CA ALA A 126 -8.49 4.56 -7.74
C ALA A 126 -8.12 6.01 -8.07
N ALA A 127 -6.85 6.38 -7.94
CA ALA A 127 -6.36 7.70 -8.35
C ALA A 127 -6.58 7.93 -9.86
N ALA A 128 -6.30 6.91 -10.68
CA ALA A 128 -6.54 6.96 -12.12
C ALA A 128 -8.02 7.10 -12.48
N ALA A 129 -8.91 6.41 -11.76
CA ALA A 129 -10.35 6.51 -11.99
C ALA A 129 -10.90 7.92 -11.71
N ASN A 130 -10.28 8.68 -10.79
CA ASN A 130 -10.68 10.05 -10.48
C ASN A 130 -9.99 11.13 -11.32
N GLY A 131 -9.10 10.74 -12.24
CA GLY A 131 -8.36 11.71 -13.06
C GLY A 131 -7.18 12.38 -12.37
N ASN A 132 -6.80 11.94 -11.16
CA ASN A 132 -5.59 12.40 -10.46
C ASN A 132 -4.35 11.63 -10.96
N VAL A 133 -4.19 11.60 -12.28
CA VAL A 133 -3.04 10.98 -12.95
C VAL A 133 -2.36 12.01 -13.83
N GLU A 134 -1.08 12.21 -13.57
CA GLU A 134 -0.19 12.94 -14.47
C GLU A 134 0.64 11.94 -15.27
N ILE A 135 0.67 12.11 -16.59
CA ILE A 135 1.50 11.31 -17.48
C ILE A 135 2.64 12.18 -17.98
N GLY A 136 3.86 11.83 -17.62
CA GLY A 136 5.05 12.57 -18.05
C GLY A 136 6.32 11.82 -17.75
N ASP A 137 7.31 11.96 -18.63
CA ASP A 137 8.62 11.37 -18.38
C ASP A 137 9.37 12.19 -17.32
N VAL A 138 10.00 11.48 -16.39
CA VAL A 138 10.71 12.09 -15.28
C VAL A 138 12.21 11.95 -15.47
N ASP A 139 12.88 13.09 -15.49
CA ASP A 139 14.32 13.27 -15.55
C ASP A 139 14.85 13.96 -14.29
N LYS A 140 16.18 14.10 -14.22
CA LYS A 140 16.88 14.72 -13.07
C LYS A 140 16.56 16.20 -12.87
N THR A 141 15.90 16.86 -13.81
CA THR A 141 15.59 18.29 -13.75
C THR A 141 14.15 18.59 -13.38
N ASN A 142 13.23 17.63 -13.57
CA ASN A 142 11.79 17.80 -13.34
C ASN A 142 11.25 16.89 -12.22
N ALA A 143 12.08 16.01 -11.66
CA ALA A 143 11.65 15.07 -10.63
C ALA A 143 11.07 15.76 -9.40
N TYR A 144 11.65 16.90 -8.99
CA TYR A 144 11.11 17.69 -7.88
C TYR A 144 9.80 18.40 -8.28
N GLU A 145 9.74 19.01 -9.47
CA GLU A 145 8.56 19.72 -9.96
C GLU A 145 7.34 18.78 -10.12
N ALA A 146 7.54 17.56 -10.62
CA ALA A 146 6.46 16.58 -10.75
C ALA A 146 5.82 16.22 -9.39
N VAL A 147 6.62 16.18 -8.30
CA VAL A 147 6.07 15.94 -6.96
C VAL A 147 5.31 17.15 -6.43
N LEU A 148 5.75 18.37 -6.76
CA LEU A 148 5.05 19.60 -6.41
C LEU A 148 3.73 19.74 -7.17
N ASN A 149 3.68 19.41 -8.46
CA ASN A 149 2.42 19.37 -9.22
C ASN A 149 1.42 18.40 -8.57
N GLY A 150 1.92 17.23 -8.15
CA GLY A 150 1.12 16.27 -7.41
C GLY A 150 0.60 16.81 -6.08
N SER A 151 1.40 17.60 -5.33
CA SER A 151 0.93 18.24 -4.09
C SER A 151 -0.03 19.40 -4.34
N GLU A 152 0.13 20.15 -5.43
CA GLU A 152 -0.79 21.20 -5.88
C GLU A 152 -2.18 20.64 -6.20
N VAL A 153 -2.27 19.56 -6.99
CA VAL A 153 -3.54 18.89 -7.31
C VAL A 153 -4.25 18.42 -6.03
N LEU A 154 -3.50 17.89 -5.05
CA LEU A 154 -4.05 17.47 -3.77
C LEU A 154 -4.52 18.64 -2.90
N ASP A 155 -3.83 19.77 -2.96
CA ASP A 155 -4.21 21.01 -2.25
C ASP A 155 -5.46 21.64 -2.87
N GLU A 156 -5.59 21.67 -4.20
CA GLU A 156 -6.79 22.11 -4.90
C GLU A 156 -8.01 21.24 -4.53
N ASN A 157 -7.79 19.93 -4.38
CA ASN A 157 -8.79 18.96 -3.92
C ASN A 157 -9.07 19.03 -2.41
N LYS A 158 -8.47 19.99 -1.68
CA LYS A 158 -8.64 20.19 -0.23
C LYS A 158 -8.26 18.96 0.61
N ALA A 159 -7.37 18.12 0.10
CA ALA A 159 -6.86 16.98 0.86
C ALA A 159 -5.98 17.48 2.02
N PRO A 160 -6.02 16.86 3.21
CA PRO A 160 -5.18 17.27 4.33
C PRO A 160 -3.69 17.28 3.96
N GLN A 161 -2.97 18.35 4.32
CA GLN A 161 -1.53 18.47 4.10
C GLN A 161 -0.72 17.58 5.05
N GLY A 162 -1.14 17.49 6.31
CA GLY A 162 -0.48 16.66 7.31
C GLY A 162 -0.77 15.17 7.11
N GLY A 163 0.27 14.33 7.11
CA GLY A 163 0.14 12.87 7.04
C GLY A 163 0.17 12.28 5.64
N ARG A 164 0.49 13.08 4.61
CA ARG A 164 0.73 12.61 3.24
C ARG A 164 1.96 11.70 3.18
N LEU A 165 1.83 10.60 2.44
CA LEU A 165 2.89 9.63 2.21
C LEU A 165 3.24 9.62 0.73
N LEU A 166 4.54 9.71 0.45
CA LEU A 166 5.08 9.63 -0.91
C LEU A 166 5.75 8.26 -1.10
N TYR A 167 5.11 7.38 -1.86
CA TYR A 167 5.69 6.11 -2.27
C TYR A 167 6.50 6.29 -3.53
N VAL A 168 7.77 5.92 -3.50
CA VAL A 168 8.69 6.09 -4.62
C VAL A 168 9.39 4.80 -5.01
N THR A 169 9.58 4.61 -6.31
CA THR A 169 10.47 3.58 -6.83
C THR A 169 11.94 3.93 -6.58
N PRO A 170 12.86 2.95 -6.52
CA PRO A 170 14.28 3.22 -6.29
C PRO A 170 14.92 4.07 -7.37
N GLY A 171 14.46 3.93 -8.62
CA GLY A 171 14.94 4.72 -9.76
C GLY A 171 14.58 6.20 -9.60
N PHE A 172 13.31 6.48 -9.33
CA PHE A 172 12.82 7.85 -9.09
C PHE A 172 13.46 8.49 -7.85
N TYR A 173 13.65 7.72 -6.78
CA TYR A 173 14.36 8.20 -5.58
C TYR A 173 15.79 8.66 -5.86
N ASN A 174 16.49 8.00 -6.79
CA ASN A 174 17.81 8.43 -7.22
C ASN A 174 17.74 9.69 -8.09
N LEU A 175 16.69 9.85 -8.92
CA LEU A 175 16.47 11.06 -9.72
C LEU A 175 16.23 12.28 -8.83
N ILE A 176 15.39 12.17 -7.79
CA ILE A 176 15.16 13.24 -6.80
C ILE A 176 16.48 13.69 -6.16
N LYS A 177 17.34 12.74 -5.79
CA LYS A 177 18.64 13.05 -5.16
C LYS A 177 19.61 13.79 -6.08
N LEU A 178 19.49 13.56 -7.39
CA LEU A 178 20.34 14.17 -8.40
C LEU A 178 19.79 15.52 -8.89
N ASP A 179 18.60 15.90 -8.43
CA ASP A 179 17.96 17.14 -8.83
C ASP A 179 18.65 18.35 -8.19
N PRO A 180 19.16 19.32 -8.99
CA PRO A 180 19.82 20.51 -8.47
C PRO A 180 18.91 21.40 -7.63
N SER A 181 17.59 21.38 -7.85
CA SER A 181 16.60 22.11 -7.04
C SER A 181 16.45 21.51 -5.64
N PHE A 182 16.58 20.18 -5.53
CA PHE A 182 16.61 19.48 -4.24
C PHE A 182 17.91 19.76 -3.48
N ILE A 183 19.05 19.80 -4.17
CA ILE A 183 20.36 20.06 -3.53
C ILE A 183 20.40 21.48 -2.93
N LYS A 184 19.92 22.49 -3.66
CA LYS A 184 19.93 23.90 -3.21
C LYS A 184 18.99 24.16 -2.02
N SER A 185 17.82 23.52 -1.99
CA SER A 185 16.90 23.63 -0.84
C SER A 185 17.45 22.92 0.40
N THR A 186 18.21 21.83 0.22
CA THR A 186 18.83 21.07 1.31
C THR A 186 20.06 21.76 1.90
N GLU A 187 20.79 22.58 1.14
CA GLU A 187 21.91 23.39 1.68
C GLU A 187 21.46 24.40 2.75
N ILE A 188 20.21 24.86 2.71
CA ILE A 188 19.62 25.72 3.74
C ILE A 188 19.13 24.90 4.95
N ALA A 189 18.82 23.60 4.77
CA ALA A 189 18.32 22.68 5.78
C ALA A 189 19.40 21.69 6.27
N GLN A 190 20.51 22.21 6.80
CA GLN A 190 21.73 21.49 7.21
C GLN A 190 21.61 20.32 8.22
N LYS A 191 20.40 19.89 8.64
CA LYS A 191 20.24 18.79 9.62
C LYS A 191 19.89 17.41 9.04
N MET A 192 19.48 17.29 7.77
CA MET A 192 19.11 15.98 7.18
C MET A 192 20.27 15.23 6.49
N LEU A 193 21.45 15.84 6.42
CA LEU A 193 22.61 15.33 5.67
C LEU A 193 23.39 14.20 6.33
N VAL A 194 23.11 13.82 7.58
CA VAL A 194 23.97 12.85 8.29
C VAL A 194 23.88 11.43 7.69
N ASN A 195 22.77 11.07 7.01
CA ASN A 195 22.57 9.70 6.51
C ASN A 195 22.23 9.57 5.00
N GLY A 196 22.25 10.67 4.22
CA GLY A 196 21.95 10.61 2.78
C GLY A 196 20.54 10.05 2.45
N GLN A 197 19.62 10.11 3.40
CA GLN A 197 18.22 9.68 3.25
C GLN A 197 17.33 10.91 3.10
N VAL A 198 16.60 10.98 1.99
CA VAL A 198 15.42 11.84 1.87
C VAL A 198 14.33 11.20 2.71
N GLY A 199 14.16 11.69 3.95
CA GLY A 199 13.14 11.20 4.89
C GLY A 199 11.79 11.89 4.69
N GLU A 200 11.82 13.16 4.29
CA GLU A 200 10.65 13.99 4.04
C GLU A 200 10.90 14.89 2.82
N LEU A 201 9.88 15.10 2.01
CA LEU A 201 9.89 15.99 0.85
C LEU A 201 8.55 16.73 0.81
N ASP A 202 8.59 18.05 0.84
CA ASP A 202 7.39 18.91 0.89
C ASP A 202 6.41 18.54 2.05
N GLY A 203 6.95 18.23 3.23
CA GLY A 203 6.16 17.77 4.38
C GLY A 203 5.57 16.36 4.26
N MET A 204 5.82 15.67 3.14
CA MET A 204 5.40 14.28 2.91
C MET A 204 6.51 13.30 3.30
N LYS A 205 6.13 12.21 3.98
CA LYS A 205 7.10 11.17 4.35
C LYS A 205 7.40 10.29 3.13
N VAL A 206 8.68 10.17 2.77
CA VAL A 206 9.11 9.39 1.61
C VAL A 206 9.34 7.92 1.99
N ILE A 207 8.63 7.01 1.33
CA ILE A 207 8.74 5.57 1.52
C ILE A 207 9.26 4.95 0.22
N LYS A 208 10.50 4.44 0.28
CA LYS A 208 11.11 3.71 -0.84
C LYS A 208 10.59 2.28 -0.88
N VAL A 209 9.96 1.91 -1.98
CA VAL A 209 9.43 0.55 -2.20
C VAL A 209 10.07 -0.03 -3.47
N PRO A 210 10.39 -1.34 -3.52
CA PRO A 210 10.91 -1.97 -4.74
C PRO A 210 9.98 -1.76 -5.94
N SER A 211 10.55 -1.57 -7.13
CA SER A 211 9.78 -1.40 -8.37
C SER A 211 8.88 -2.60 -8.69
N SER A 212 9.20 -3.79 -8.19
CA SER A 212 8.39 -5.00 -8.37
C SER A 212 7.05 -4.95 -7.64
N TYR A 213 6.84 -3.97 -6.75
CA TYR A 213 5.59 -3.80 -6.00
C TYR A 213 4.64 -2.80 -6.67
N PHE A 214 5.18 -1.95 -7.54
CA PHE A 214 4.43 -0.93 -8.26
C PHE A 214 3.81 -1.51 -9.55
N PRO A 215 2.66 -0.98 -9.98
CA PRO A 215 2.18 -1.21 -11.34
C PRO A 215 3.18 -0.67 -12.37
N ALA A 216 3.14 -1.20 -13.60
CA ALA A 216 4.07 -0.80 -14.65
C ALA A 216 4.04 0.72 -14.87
N ASN A 217 5.22 1.31 -15.12
CA ASN A 217 5.39 2.72 -15.47
C ASN A 217 4.91 3.72 -14.40
N THR A 218 4.89 3.34 -13.12
CA THR A 218 4.57 4.26 -12.02
C THR A 218 5.82 4.64 -11.21
N PRO A 219 6.44 5.80 -11.46
CA PRO A 219 7.63 6.24 -10.72
C PRO A 219 7.34 6.58 -9.26
N PHE A 220 6.18 7.19 -8.96
CA PHE A 220 5.75 7.52 -7.60
C PHE A 220 4.23 7.62 -7.46
N ILE A 221 3.76 7.50 -6.22
CA ILE A 221 2.36 7.64 -5.81
C ILE A 221 2.32 8.48 -4.53
N ILE A 222 1.44 9.48 -4.48
CA ILE A 222 1.12 10.22 -3.26
C ILE A 222 -0.21 9.69 -2.73
N CYS A 223 -0.26 9.37 -1.44
CA CYS A 223 -1.49 8.93 -0.81
C CYS A 223 -1.61 9.47 0.61
N HIS A 224 -2.85 9.68 1.04
CA HIS A 224 -3.17 9.94 2.43
C HIS A 224 -3.82 8.70 3.08
N PRO A 225 -3.43 8.31 4.31
CA PRO A 225 -3.96 7.10 4.97
C PRO A 225 -5.48 7.06 5.12
N ILE A 226 -6.12 8.23 5.16
CA ILE A 226 -7.58 8.38 5.28
C ILE A 226 -8.36 7.89 4.05
N ALA A 227 -7.71 7.76 2.89
CA ALA A 227 -8.36 7.44 1.63
C ALA A 227 -8.57 5.94 1.45
N THR A 228 -7.66 5.12 1.99
CA THR A 228 -7.60 3.68 1.73
C THR A 228 -7.89 2.88 2.99
N VAL A 229 -8.96 2.11 2.97
CA VAL A 229 -9.35 1.20 4.04
C VAL A 229 -8.84 -0.21 3.74
N ALA A 230 -8.07 -0.80 4.65
CA ALA A 230 -7.66 -2.20 4.54
C ALA A 230 -8.54 -3.10 5.41
N ALA A 231 -9.19 -4.07 4.80
CA ALA A 231 -10.05 -5.03 5.47
C ALA A 231 -9.33 -6.38 5.62
N ASN A 232 -9.04 -6.80 6.84
CA ASN A 232 -8.50 -8.13 7.13
C ASN A 232 -9.52 -8.89 7.97
N LYS A 233 -10.06 -9.98 7.42
CA LYS A 233 -11.15 -10.72 8.08
C LYS A 233 -10.70 -12.02 8.73
N LEU A 234 -9.85 -12.77 8.04
CA LEU A 234 -9.40 -14.07 8.51
C LEU A 234 -7.93 -14.23 8.21
N GLU A 235 -7.18 -14.57 9.26
CA GLU A 235 -5.82 -15.08 9.16
C GLU A 235 -5.79 -16.38 9.97
N ASP A 236 -5.67 -17.51 9.28
CA ASP A 236 -5.60 -18.83 9.90
C ASP A 236 -4.38 -19.57 9.34
N TYR A 237 -3.48 -20.00 10.23
CA TYR A 237 -2.27 -20.75 9.89
C TYR A 237 -2.24 -22.03 10.72
N LYS A 238 -2.14 -23.18 10.03
CA LYS A 238 -2.14 -24.50 10.65
C LYS A 238 -0.87 -25.24 10.28
N THR A 239 -0.31 -25.95 11.26
CA THR A 239 0.78 -26.89 11.04
C THR A 239 0.34 -28.23 11.60
N HIS A 240 0.26 -29.22 10.73
CA HIS A 240 -0.04 -30.60 11.07
C HIS A 240 1.26 -31.40 11.16
N ASP A 241 1.36 -32.25 12.18
CA ASP A 241 2.44 -33.23 12.33
C ASP A 241 1.88 -34.63 11.98
N ASN A 242 2.46 -35.26 10.95
CA ASN A 242 2.06 -36.55 10.37
C ASN A 242 0.56 -36.68 10.05
N PRO A 243 0.02 -35.84 9.15
CA PRO A 243 -1.35 -36.01 8.69
C PRO A 243 -1.48 -37.30 7.86
N PRO A 244 -2.70 -37.87 7.75
CA PRO A 244 -2.93 -39.08 6.96
C PRO A 244 -2.43 -38.93 5.51
N GLY A 245 -1.52 -39.82 5.09
CA GLY A 245 -0.96 -39.82 3.73
C GLY A 245 0.35 -39.06 3.54
N ILE A 246 0.88 -38.37 4.57
CA ILE A 246 2.17 -37.67 4.51
C ILE A 246 3.01 -38.04 5.74
N ASN A 247 4.27 -38.44 5.52
CA ASN A 247 5.24 -38.69 6.59
C ASN A 247 6.09 -37.43 6.82
N GLY A 248 5.63 -36.54 7.69
CA GLY A 248 6.27 -35.24 7.94
C GLY A 248 5.28 -34.16 8.35
N TRP A 249 5.58 -32.90 8.04
CA TRP A 249 4.74 -31.75 8.37
C TRP A 249 3.96 -31.24 7.17
N LEU A 250 2.71 -30.86 7.38
CA LEU A 250 1.89 -30.13 6.42
C LEU A 250 1.57 -28.75 7.01
N VAL A 251 1.98 -27.70 6.31
CA VAL A 251 1.71 -26.32 6.71
C VAL A 251 0.71 -25.71 5.73
N GLU A 252 -0.36 -25.16 6.28
CA GLU A 252 -1.44 -24.55 5.52
C GLU A 252 -1.73 -23.16 6.09
N GLY A 253 -2.09 -22.23 5.21
CA GLY A 253 -2.58 -20.94 5.65
C GLY A 253 -3.62 -20.38 4.70
N ARG A 254 -4.58 -19.64 5.27
CA ARG A 254 -5.62 -18.91 4.55
C ARG A 254 -5.69 -17.49 5.05
N LYS A 255 -5.69 -16.53 4.12
CA LYS A 255 -5.83 -15.11 4.40
C LYS A 255 -6.94 -14.51 3.55
N ARG A 256 -7.97 -13.98 4.22
CA ARG A 256 -9.05 -13.21 3.59
C ARG A 256 -8.82 -11.74 3.90
N TYR A 257 -8.46 -10.99 2.86
CA TYR A 257 -8.15 -9.57 2.95
C TYR A 257 -8.73 -8.81 1.77
N ASP A 258 -8.88 -7.51 1.88
CA ASP A 258 -9.15 -6.63 0.75
C ASP A 258 -8.69 -5.21 1.09
N ALA A 259 -8.59 -4.35 0.08
CA ALA A 259 -8.28 -2.94 0.23
C ALA A 259 -9.26 -2.16 -0.62
N PHE A 260 -9.81 -1.09 -0.06
CA PHE A 260 -10.81 -0.27 -0.72
C PHE A 260 -10.50 1.20 -0.56
N VAL A 261 -10.88 1.99 -1.56
CA VAL A 261 -10.74 3.45 -1.53
C VAL A 261 -12.13 4.06 -1.33
N LEU A 262 -12.22 5.02 -0.41
CA LEU A 262 -13.45 5.75 -0.11
C LEU A 262 -13.74 6.77 -1.20
N ASN A 263 -14.92 6.74 -1.81
CA ASN A 263 -15.25 7.60 -2.95
C ASN A 263 -15.03 9.09 -2.65
N ASN A 264 -15.49 9.58 -1.50
CA ASN A 264 -15.35 11.00 -1.12
C ASN A 264 -13.94 11.42 -0.71
N LYS A 265 -13.02 10.47 -0.51
CA LYS A 265 -11.63 10.74 -0.09
C LYS A 265 -10.62 10.24 -1.12
N ALA A 266 -11.11 9.76 -2.26
CA ALA A 266 -10.28 9.22 -3.32
C ALA A 266 -9.49 10.33 -4.04
N ASP A 267 -9.92 11.59 -3.89
CA ASP A 267 -9.19 12.77 -4.36
C ASP A 267 -7.90 13.05 -3.57
N ALA A 268 -7.69 12.36 -2.43
CA ALA A 268 -6.46 12.44 -1.64
C ALA A 268 -5.36 11.47 -2.15
N LEU A 269 -5.55 10.90 -3.35
CA LEU A 269 -4.62 10.01 -4.02
C LEU A 269 -4.17 10.64 -5.34
N PHE A 270 -2.87 10.54 -5.62
CA PHE A 270 -2.28 11.01 -6.87
C PHE A 270 -1.26 9.98 -7.37
N VAL A 271 -1.23 9.75 -8.68
CA VAL A 271 -0.30 8.81 -9.32
C VAL A 271 0.37 9.52 -10.48
N HIS A 272 1.70 9.42 -10.52
CA HIS A 272 2.44 9.79 -11.71
C HIS A 272 2.72 8.56 -12.54
N GLN A 273 2.52 8.64 -13.85
CA GLN A 273 2.84 7.59 -14.81
C GLN A 273 3.87 8.11 -15.82
N THR A 274 4.88 7.31 -16.16
CA THR A 274 5.76 7.61 -17.29
C THR A 274 5.12 7.16 -18.59
N THR A 275 5.46 7.81 -19.70
CA THR A 275 4.91 7.40 -20.99
C THR A 275 5.41 5.99 -21.34
N THR A 276 4.51 5.11 -21.77
CA THR A 276 4.91 3.84 -22.38
C THR A 276 5.59 4.17 -23.69
N THR A 277 6.91 4.04 -23.76
CA THR A 277 7.54 3.89 -25.08
C THR A 277 7.03 2.57 -25.68
N PRO A 278 6.41 2.57 -26.87
CA PRO A 278 5.90 1.36 -27.51
C PRO A 278 6.99 0.34 -27.87
#